data_AF-A0A7L2S2D0-F1
#
_entry.id   AF-A0A7L2S2D0-F1
#
_cell.length_a   1.000
_cell.length_b   1.000
_cell.length_c   1.000
_cell.angle_alpha   90.00
_cell.angle_beta   90.00
_cell.angle_gamma   90.00
#
_symmetry.space_group_name_H-M   'P 1'
#
loop_
_entity.id
_entity.type
_entity.pdbx_description
1 polymer ?
#
loop_
_entity_poly.entity_id
_entity_poly.type
_entity_poly.pdbx_seq_one_letter_code
_entity_poly.pdbx_strand_id
1 'polypeptide(L)'
;AARILENMDPSARPCEDFYQYACGGWLRRNVIPETSSRYSNFDILRDDLEVVLKDVLDTPSTDDIPAVQKAKTLYRSCINETAIDSRGGRPLISLLPSVSEWPVATTNWDASYGTAWTAETAIAQLNSRYGKKVLINFFVGTDDKNSTAHIIHVSLP
;
A
#
# COMPACT_ATOMS: atom_id res chain seq x y z
N ALA A 1 -33.53 0.32 -9.88
CA ALA A 1 -34.37 1.36 -9.25
C ALA A 1 -34.15 1.42 -7.73
N ALA A 2 -34.24 0.31 -7.00
CA ALA A 2 -34.11 0.25 -5.53
C ALA A 2 -32.88 1.00 -4.96
N ARG A 3 -31.65 0.66 -5.38
CA ARG A 3 -30.42 1.30 -4.89
C ARG A 3 -30.39 2.83 -5.02
N ILE A 4 -30.96 3.38 -6.10
CA ILE A 4 -31.00 4.84 -6.31
C ILE A 4 -31.98 5.47 -5.30
N LEU A 5 -33.17 4.89 -5.18
CA LEU A 5 -34.22 5.36 -4.26
C LEU A 5 -33.79 5.24 -2.79
N GLU A 6 -33.02 4.21 -2.46
CA GLU A 6 -32.49 4.03 -1.12
C GLU A 6 -31.46 5.12 -0.79
N ASN A 7 -30.52 5.41 -1.70
CA ASN A 7 -29.42 6.32 -1.41
C ASN A 7 -29.86 7.79 -1.35
N MET A 8 -30.91 8.15 -2.08
CA MET A 8 -31.41 9.53 -2.15
C MET A 8 -32.17 9.98 -0.90
N ASP A 9 -32.18 11.29 -0.66
CA ASP A 9 -33.06 11.98 0.28
C ASP A 9 -34.00 12.91 -0.49
N PRO A 10 -35.23 12.47 -0.80
CA PRO A 10 -36.18 13.26 -1.59
C PRO A 10 -36.68 14.53 -0.87
N SER A 11 -36.37 14.70 0.42
CA SER A 11 -36.72 15.89 1.19
C SER A 11 -35.81 17.09 0.90
N ALA A 12 -34.59 16.84 0.39
CA ALA A 12 -33.65 17.88 0.01
C ALA A 12 -33.95 18.40 -1.40
N ARG A 13 -33.78 19.71 -1.63
CA ARG A 13 -34.00 20.31 -2.96
C ARG A 13 -32.77 20.08 -3.85
N PRO A 14 -32.90 19.39 -4.99
CA PRO A 14 -31.75 19.04 -5.85
C PRO A 14 -30.95 20.25 -6.36
N CYS A 15 -31.62 21.38 -6.59
CA CYS A 15 -30.99 22.59 -7.12
C CYS A 15 -30.21 23.39 -6.07
N GLU A 16 -30.31 23.04 -4.78
CA GLU A 16 -29.60 23.71 -3.69
C GLU A 16 -28.46 22.85 -3.15
N ASP A 17 -28.73 21.59 -2.87
CA ASP A 17 -27.73 20.62 -2.46
C ASP A 17 -28.01 19.27 -3.12
N PHE A 18 -27.40 19.08 -4.29
CA PHE A 18 -27.55 17.84 -5.04
C PHE A 18 -26.91 16.65 -4.33
N TYR A 19 -25.88 16.89 -3.49
CA TYR A 19 -25.23 15.82 -2.75
C TYR A 19 -26.14 15.29 -1.64
N GLN A 20 -26.76 16.16 -0.86
CA GLN A 20 -27.76 15.75 0.14
C GLN A 20 -28.96 15.07 -0.53
N TYR A 21 -29.46 15.60 -1.65
CA TYR A 21 -30.54 14.95 -2.39
C TYR A 21 -30.17 13.56 -2.91
N ALA A 22 -28.98 13.37 -3.48
CA ALA A 22 -28.59 12.09 -4.07
C ALA A 22 -28.08 11.05 -3.04
N CYS A 23 -27.50 11.50 -1.93
CA CYS A 23 -26.76 10.66 -0.99
C CYS A 23 -27.27 10.70 0.45
N GLY A 24 -28.18 11.63 0.81
CA GLY A 24 -28.62 11.85 2.18
C GLY A 24 -29.32 10.63 2.82
N GLY A 25 -29.93 9.77 2.02
CA GLY A 25 -30.43 8.47 2.48
C GLY A 25 -29.29 7.52 2.88
N TRP A 26 -28.24 7.46 2.06
CA TRP A 26 -27.04 6.65 2.33
C TRP A 26 -26.29 7.15 3.56
N LEU A 27 -26.08 8.46 3.71
CA LEU A 27 -25.39 9.07 4.85
C LEU A 27 -26.08 8.78 6.19
N ARG A 28 -27.42 8.73 6.21
CA ARG A 28 -28.18 8.40 7.43
C ARG A 28 -28.06 6.94 7.84
N ARG A 29 -27.81 6.02 6.89
CA ARG A 29 -27.77 4.57 7.16
C ARG A 29 -26.38 4.03 7.40
N ASN A 30 -25.34 4.71 6.92
CA ASN A 30 -23.98 4.18 6.95
C ASN A 30 -23.14 4.95 7.97
N VAL A 31 -22.47 4.20 8.83
CA VAL A 31 -21.41 4.69 9.70
C VAL A 31 -20.10 4.21 9.10
N ILE A 32 -19.07 5.07 9.15
CA ILE A 32 -17.74 4.70 8.69
C ILE A 32 -17.22 3.57 9.60
N PRO A 33 -16.87 2.38 9.06
CA PRO A 33 -16.31 1.30 9.86
C PRO A 33 -15.02 1.72 10.57
N GLU A 34 -14.74 1.17 11.75
CA GLU A 34 -13.54 1.50 12.54
C GLU A 34 -12.21 1.26 11.81
N THR A 35 -12.21 0.34 10.83
CA THR A 35 -11.05 0.01 10.00
C THR A 35 -10.88 0.93 8.79
N SER A 36 -11.81 1.86 8.57
CA SER A 36 -11.90 2.69 7.38
C SER A 36 -11.76 4.17 7.72
N SER A 37 -10.92 4.90 6.97
CA SER A 37 -10.76 6.36 7.15
C SER A 37 -11.84 7.18 6.42
N ARG A 38 -12.51 6.56 5.46
CA ARG A 38 -13.65 7.08 4.70
C ARG A 38 -14.54 5.91 4.31
N TYR A 39 -15.80 6.18 4.00
CA TYR A 39 -16.69 5.15 3.51
C TYR A 39 -17.61 5.72 2.45
N SER A 40 -17.76 5.00 1.35
CA SER A 40 -18.54 5.40 0.19
C SER A 40 -18.90 4.17 -0.64
N ASN A 41 -19.69 4.35 -1.70
CA ASN A 41 -19.99 3.27 -2.65
C ASN A 41 -18.72 2.70 -3.32
N PHE A 42 -17.63 3.47 -3.45
CA PHE A 42 -16.38 2.94 -3.99
C PHE A 42 -15.67 2.04 -3.00
N ASP A 43 -15.74 2.35 -1.71
CA ASP A 43 -15.13 1.55 -0.66
C ASP A 43 -15.94 0.23 -0.50
N ILE A 44 -17.28 0.28 -0.55
CA ILE A 44 -18.13 -0.93 -0.59
C ILE A 44 -17.74 -1.86 -1.75
N LEU A 45 -17.59 -1.31 -2.96
CA LEU A 45 -17.19 -2.10 -4.13
C LEU A 45 -15.79 -2.70 -3.99
N ARG A 46 -14.89 -1.99 -3.29
CA ARG A 46 -13.56 -2.51 -2.99
C ARG A 46 -13.64 -3.64 -1.98
N ASP A 47 -14.43 -3.51 -0.93
CA ASP A 47 -14.64 -4.56 0.08
C ASP A 47 -15.23 -5.82 -0.57
N ASP A 48 -16.23 -5.66 -1.44
CA ASP A 48 -16.82 -6.77 -2.22
C ASP A 48 -15.78 -7.45 -3.14
N LEU A 49 -14.90 -6.65 -3.77
CA LEU A 49 -13.81 -7.18 -4.59
C LEU A 49 -12.78 -7.94 -3.76
N GLU A 50 -12.44 -7.43 -2.57
CA GLU A 50 -11.50 -8.08 -1.66
C GLU A 50 -12.01 -9.45 -1.19
N VAL A 51 -13.34 -9.63 -1.03
CA VAL A 51 -13.96 -10.94 -0.78
C VAL A 51 -13.70 -11.90 -1.94
N VAL A 52 -13.94 -11.47 -3.19
CA VAL A 52 -13.67 -12.31 -4.37
C VAL A 52 -12.19 -12.65 -4.50
N LEU A 53 -11.30 -11.69 -4.25
CA LEU A 53 -9.86 -11.91 -4.26
C LEU A 53 -9.43 -12.92 -3.19
N LYS A 54 -10.00 -12.83 -1.99
CA LYS A 54 -9.78 -13.81 -0.94
C LYS A 54 -10.18 -15.21 -1.41
N ASP A 55 -11.37 -15.37 -1.96
CA ASP A 55 -11.87 -16.68 -2.39
C ASP A 55 -10.96 -17.34 -3.43
N VAL A 56 -10.54 -16.59 -4.46
CA VAL A 56 -9.69 -17.15 -5.53
C VAL A 56 -8.25 -17.41 -5.07
N LEU A 57 -7.73 -16.67 -4.09
CA LEU A 57 -6.37 -16.85 -3.57
C LEU A 57 -6.29 -17.96 -2.52
N ASP A 58 -7.35 -18.17 -1.75
CA ASP A 58 -7.40 -19.19 -0.69
C ASP A 58 -7.66 -20.59 -1.28
N THR A 59 -8.51 -20.66 -2.30
CA THR A 59 -8.91 -21.92 -2.94
C THR A 59 -7.70 -22.66 -3.54
N PRO A 60 -7.38 -23.88 -3.07
CA PRO A 60 -6.31 -24.69 -3.65
C PRO A 60 -6.72 -25.24 -5.02
N SER A 61 -5.79 -25.32 -5.95
CA SER A 61 -5.97 -25.94 -7.26
C SER A 61 -4.68 -26.64 -7.67
N THR A 62 -4.80 -27.84 -8.23
CA THR A 62 -3.66 -28.63 -8.75
C THR A 62 -3.22 -28.16 -10.13
N ASP A 63 -4.07 -27.41 -10.83
CA ASP A 63 -3.89 -27.03 -12.23
C ASP A 63 -3.42 -25.56 -12.38
N ASP A 64 -3.07 -24.91 -11.26
CA ASP A 64 -2.59 -23.54 -11.25
C ASP A 64 -1.25 -23.42 -12.01
N ILE A 65 -1.18 -22.47 -12.94
CA ILE A 65 0.09 -22.09 -13.59
C ILE A 65 1.07 -21.48 -12.55
N PRO A 66 2.39 -21.51 -12.80
CA PRO A 66 3.39 -21.04 -11.83
C PRO A 66 3.18 -19.59 -11.32
N ALA A 67 2.61 -18.71 -12.15
CA ALA A 67 2.30 -17.35 -11.74
C ALA A 67 1.22 -17.30 -10.64
N VAL A 68 0.16 -18.10 -10.79
CA VAL A 68 -0.93 -18.19 -9.80
C VAL A 68 -0.46 -18.89 -8.54
N GLN A 69 0.35 -19.95 -8.66
CA GLN A 69 0.96 -20.62 -7.50
C GLN A 69 1.78 -19.65 -6.64
N LYS A 70 2.56 -18.76 -7.25
CA LYS A 70 3.30 -17.71 -6.53
C LYS A 70 2.38 -16.72 -5.83
N ALA A 71 1.32 -16.26 -6.48
CA ALA A 71 0.34 -15.36 -5.88
C ALA A 71 -0.36 -15.98 -4.66
N LYS A 72 -0.81 -17.23 -4.77
CA LYS A 72 -1.43 -17.97 -3.65
C LYS A 72 -0.45 -18.26 -2.52
N THR A 73 0.79 -18.60 -2.85
CA THR A 73 1.85 -18.81 -1.85
C THR A 73 2.16 -17.52 -1.09
N LEU A 74 2.25 -16.39 -1.80
CA LEU A 74 2.43 -15.08 -1.18
C LEU A 74 1.26 -14.73 -0.26
N TYR A 75 0.01 -14.93 -0.71
CA TYR A 75 -1.18 -14.73 0.11
C TYR A 75 -1.14 -15.55 1.41
N ARG A 76 -0.87 -16.87 1.31
CA ARG A 76 -0.77 -17.76 2.48
C ARG A 76 0.34 -17.36 3.44
N SER A 77 1.46 -16.86 2.92
CA SER A 77 2.55 -16.36 3.77
C SER A 77 2.19 -15.07 4.51
N CYS A 78 1.30 -14.24 3.93
CA CYS A 78 0.85 -12.97 4.50
C CYS A 78 -0.16 -13.19 5.64
N ILE A 79 -1.12 -14.10 5.46
CA ILE A 79 -2.19 -14.33 6.46
C ILE A 79 -1.78 -15.22 7.64
N ASN A 80 -0.60 -15.84 7.60
CA ASN A 80 -0.14 -16.73 8.65
C ASN A 80 0.53 -15.94 9.79
N GLU A 81 -0.30 -15.29 10.61
CA GLU A 81 0.14 -14.47 11.75
C GLU A 81 0.96 -15.28 12.75
N THR A 82 0.60 -16.54 13.01
CA THR A 82 1.37 -17.42 13.92
C THR A 82 2.84 -17.56 13.48
N ALA A 83 3.08 -17.75 12.18
CA ALA A 83 4.43 -17.83 11.65
C ALA A 83 5.15 -16.47 11.69
N ILE A 84 4.44 -15.37 11.45
CA ILE A 84 4.99 -14.00 11.52
C ILE A 84 5.39 -13.68 12.97
N ASP A 85 4.50 -13.88 13.93
CA ASP A 85 4.71 -13.58 15.34
C ASP A 85 5.84 -14.40 15.95
N SER A 86 5.95 -15.69 15.55
CA SER A 86 7.04 -16.56 16.01
C SER A 86 8.44 -16.04 15.64
N ARG A 87 8.55 -15.20 14.59
CA ARG A 87 9.82 -14.62 14.13
C ARG A 87 10.12 -13.28 14.81
N GLY A 88 9.11 -12.62 15.38
CA GLY A 88 9.21 -11.29 15.98
C GLY A 88 9.90 -10.29 15.04
N GLY A 89 10.69 -9.37 15.62
CA GLY A 89 11.44 -8.37 14.86
C GLY A 89 12.71 -8.88 14.14
N ARG A 90 13.03 -10.17 14.23
CA ARG A 90 14.30 -10.73 13.70
C ARG A 90 14.52 -10.46 12.20
N PRO A 91 13.50 -10.58 11.31
CA PRO A 91 13.70 -10.29 9.89
C PRO A 91 14.16 -8.85 9.65
N LEU A 92 13.58 -7.88 10.38
CA LEU A 92 14.01 -6.48 10.30
C LEU A 92 15.42 -6.29 10.85
N ILE A 93 15.72 -6.84 12.03
CA ILE A 93 17.06 -6.73 12.65
C ILE A 93 18.14 -7.30 11.72
N SER A 94 17.88 -8.41 11.03
CA SER A 94 18.82 -8.99 10.07
C SER A 94 19.03 -8.14 8.81
N LEU A 95 18.08 -7.25 8.50
CA LEU A 95 18.12 -6.36 7.35
C LEU A 95 18.87 -5.07 7.67
N LEU A 96 18.77 -4.54 8.89
CA LEU A 96 19.36 -3.25 9.26
C LEU A 96 20.86 -3.06 8.88
N PRO A 97 21.75 -4.08 9.00
CA PRO A 97 23.14 -3.92 8.57
C PRO A 97 23.30 -3.58 7.09
N SER A 98 22.35 -3.97 6.23
CA SER A 98 22.42 -3.73 4.78
C SER A 98 22.14 -2.27 4.39
N VAL A 99 21.57 -1.50 5.32
CA VAL A 99 21.20 -0.08 5.15
C VAL A 99 21.93 0.84 6.14
N SER A 100 23.11 0.39 6.59
CA SER A 100 23.95 1.10 7.58
C SER A 100 23.31 1.25 8.96
N GLU A 101 22.48 0.29 9.39
CA GLU A 101 21.81 0.27 10.71
C GLU A 101 20.89 1.46 10.99
N TRP A 102 20.26 1.47 12.17
CA TRP A 102 19.47 2.61 12.65
C TRP A 102 20.15 3.23 13.89
N PRO A 103 20.77 4.42 13.79
CA PRO A 103 21.61 4.98 14.87
C PRO A 103 20.99 4.98 16.26
N VAL A 104 19.68 5.25 16.37
CA VAL A 104 18.96 5.29 17.67
C VAL A 104 18.92 3.93 18.38
N ALA A 105 18.99 2.83 17.62
CA ALA A 105 18.92 1.46 18.11
C ALA A 105 20.28 0.75 18.10
N THR A 106 21.35 1.44 17.70
CA THR A 106 22.69 0.86 17.52
C THR A 106 23.69 1.51 18.46
N THR A 107 24.33 0.71 19.30
CA THR A 107 25.40 1.17 20.17
C THR A 107 26.63 1.58 19.36
N ASN A 108 27.19 2.76 19.62
CA ASN A 108 28.40 3.28 18.96
C ASN A 108 28.32 3.31 17.41
N TRP A 109 27.16 3.70 16.88
CA TRP A 109 26.91 3.74 15.43
C TRP A 109 27.99 4.50 14.64
N ASP A 110 28.47 5.63 15.16
CA ASP A 110 29.51 6.44 14.50
C ASP A 110 30.80 5.64 14.24
N ALA A 111 31.20 4.79 15.19
CA ALA A 111 32.38 3.96 15.06
C ALA A 111 32.15 2.77 14.12
N SER A 112 30.97 2.14 14.18
CA SER A 112 30.67 0.93 13.41
C SER A 112 30.26 1.19 11.96
N TYR A 113 29.55 2.28 11.69
CA TYR A 113 28.98 2.60 10.37
C TYR A 113 29.33 4.01 9.92
N GLY A 114 29.35 4.99 10.84
CA GLY A 114 29.55 6.40 10.51
C GLY A 114 30.87 6.71 9.79
N THR A 115 31.94 5.97 10.06
CA THR A 115 33.24 6.16 9.39
C THR A 115 33.24 5.82 7.90
N ALA A 116 32.40 4.87 7.48
CA ALA A 116 32.26 4.45 6.08
C ALA A 116 31.00 5.06 5.41
N TRP A 117 30.17 5.74 6.19
CA TRP A 117 28.88 6.25 5.74
C TRP A 117 29.06 7.44 4.80
N THR A 118 28.35 7.42 3.67
CA THR A 118 28.18 8.59 2.82
C THR A 118 26.72 8.76 2.44
N ALA A 119 26.29 10.00 2.23
CA ALA A 119 24.90 10.28 1.87
C ALA A 119 24.51 9.60 0.56
N GLU A 120 25.40 9.61 -0.44
CA GLU A 120 25.15 9.02 -1.77
C GLU A 120 24.93 7.52 -1.67
N THR A 121 25.79 6.81 -0.93
CA THR A 121 25.69 5.35 -0.78
C THR A 121 24.48 4.95 0.05
N ALA A 122 24.20 5.64 1.15
CA ALA A 122 23.05 5.36 2.01
C ALA A 122 21.72 5.59 1.28
N ILE A 123 21.58 6.72 0.59
CA ILE A 123 20.37 7.03 -0.20
C ILE A 123 20.24 6.03 -1.36
N ALA A 124 21.33 5.71 -2.06
CA ALA A 124 21.29 4.77 -3.18
C ALA A 124 20.96 3.34 -2.75
N GLN A 125 21.44 2.88 -1.59
CA GLN A 125 21.11 1.56 -1.06
C GLN A 125 19.61 1.43 -0.76
N LEU A 126 19.02 2.43 -0.10
CA LEU A 126 17.58 2.45 0.19
C LEU A 126 16.74 2.49 -1.10
N ASN A 127 17.15 3.29 -2.08
CA ASN A 127 16.41 3.42 -3.33
C ASN A 127 16.53 2.17 -4.21
N SER A 128 17.75 1.74 -4.52
CA SER A 128 18.00 0.67 -5.51
C SER A 128 17.55 -0.71 -5.04
N ARG A 129 17.70 -1.04 -3.75
CA ARG A 129 17.35 -2.37 -3.22
C ARG A 129 15.93 -2.45 -2.68
N TYR A 130 15.42 -1.38 -2.08
CA TYR A 130 14.15 -1.39 -1.34
C TYR A 130 13.10 -0.45 -1.95
N GLY A 131 13.42 0.27 -3.02
CA GLY A 131 12.52 1.24 -3.66
C GLY A 131 12.21 2.44 -2.78
N LYS A 132 12.97 2.66 -1.70
CA LYS A 132 12.73 3.73 -0.71
C LYS A 132 13.55 4.97 -1.08
N LYS A 133 12.84 6.02 -1.45
CA LYS A 133 13.39 7.33 -1.82
C LYS A 133 13.38 8.22 -0.58
N VAL A 134 14.55 8.65 -0.13
CA VAL A 134 14.72 9.50 1.04
C VAL A 134 15.68 10.63 0.69
N LEU A 135 15.41 11.84 1.19
CA LEU A 135 16.14 13.09 0.90
C LEU A 135 16.08 13.54 -0.57
N ILE A 136 16.43 12.66 -1.52
CA ILE A 136 16.39 12.87 -2.96
C ILE A 136 15.63 11.71 -3.60
N ASN A 137 14.51 12.01 -4.26
CA ASN A 137 13.82 11.02 -5.09
C ASN A 137 14.45 11.01 -6.47
N PHE A 138 15.10 9.91 -6.82
CA PHE A 138 15.49 9.64 -8.19
C PHE A 138 14.89 8.33 -8.68
N PHE A 139 14.43 8.32 -9.92
CA PHE A 139 13.80 7.14 -10.52
C PHE A 139 13.94 7.17 -12.03
N VAL A 140 13.78 6.00 -12.65
CA VAL A 140 13.68 5.88 -14.10
C VAL A 140 12.21 5.98 -14.48
N GLY A 141 11.89 6.94 -15.33
CA GLY A 141 10.54 7.20 -15.82
C GLY A 141 10.55 7.56 -17.30
N THR A 142 9.39 7.56 -17.92
CA THR A 142 9.22 8.00 -19.30
C THR A 142 9.61 9.48 -19.44
N ASP A 143 10.19 9.86 -20.58
CA ASP A 143 10.48 11.26 -20.89
C ASP A 143 9.20 11.98 -21.36
N ASP A 144 8.82 13.07 -20.69
CA ASP A 144 7.65 13.88 -21.03
C ASP A 144 7.75 14.49 -22.44
N LYS A 145 8.97 14.68 -22.97
CA LYS A 145 9.23 15.20 -24.31
C LYS A 145 9.36 14.10 -25.37
N ASN A 146 9.55 12.84 -24.97
CA ASN A 146 9.66 11.70 -25.86
C ASN A 146 9.14 10.41 -25.18
N SER A 147 7.88 10.08 -25.44
CA SER A 147 7.19 8.94 -24.79
C SER A 147 7.76 7.56 -25.15
N THR A 148 8.73 7.47 -26.06
CA THR A 148 9.43 6.22 -26.41
C THR A 148 10.74 6.02 -25.64
N ALA A 149 11.22 7.05 -24.95
CA ALA A 149 12.46 7.04 -24.19
C ALA A 149 12.20 7.04 -22.67
N HIS A 150 13.20 6.58 -21.91
CA HIS A 150 13.24 6.70 -20.46
C HIS A 150 14.43 7.56 -20.05
N ILE A 151 14.24 8.37 -19.01
CA ILE A 151 15.27 9.24 -18.44
C ILE A 151 15.29 9.09 -16.92
N ILE A 152 16.39 9.54 -16.30
CA ILE A 152 16.45 9.69 -14.85
C ILE A 152 15.72 10.98 -14.48
N HIS A 153 14.74 10.85 -13.60
CA HIS A 153 14.05 11.95 -12.96
C HIS A 153 14.66 12.20 -11.59
N VAL A 154 14.75 13.47 -11.17
CA VAL A 154 15.15 13.87 -9.82
C VAL A 154 14.11 14.85 -9.29
N SER A 155 13.56 14.56 -8.12
CA SER A 155 12.53 15.37 -7.48
C SER A 155 12.66 15.35 -5.95
N LEU A 156 11.81 16.15 -5.29
CA LEU A 156 11.64 16.07 -3.85
C LEU A 156 11.14 14.66 -3.45
N PRO A 157 11.56 14.15 -2.27
CA PRO A 157 11.27 12.81 -1.80
C PRO A 157 9.78 12.52 -1.65
#